data_AF-A0A5M8IDA7-F1
#
_entry.id   AF-A0A5M8IDA7-F1
#
_cell.length_a   1.000
_cell.length_b   1.000
_cell.length_c   1.000
_cell.angle_alpha   90.00
_cell.angle_beta   90.00
_cell.angle_gamma   90.00
#
_symmetry.space_group_name_H-M   'P 1'
#
loop_
_entity.id
_entity.type
_entity.pdbx_description
1 polymer ?
#
loop_
_entity_poly.entity_id
_entity_poly.type
_entity_poly.pdbx_seq_one_letter_code
_entity_poly.pdbx_strand_id
1 'polypeptide(L)'
;MQLEHLTLAATGYGVVFFSLILLYFIFSIMPKVLDFRLKKQPDPEGHTTHGAHQTPTQSGEVNAAIAMALSLYFSELHDQETAILTIKKAAKTYSPWNSKIYNVINFKGAQR
;
A
#
# COMPACT_ATOMS: atom_id res chain seq x y z
N MET A 1 23.75 -47.51 -19.60
CA MET A 1 22.45 -47.30 -18.94
C MET A 1 22.58 -46.61 -17.58
N GLN A 2 23.30 -47.16 -16.59
CA GLN A 2 23.41 -46.52 -15.26
C GLN A 2 24.07 -45.13 -15.26
N LEU A 3 25.08 -44.90 -16.11
CA LEU A 3 25.69 -43.57 -16.26
C LEU A 3 24.73 -42.52 -16.84
N GLU A 4 23.86 -42.89 -17.77
CA GLU A 4 22.88 -41.96 -18.41
C GLU A 4 21.85 -41.45 -17.41
N HIS A 5 21.42 -42.30 -16.47
CA HIS A 5 20.49 -41.89 -15.42
C HIS A 5 21.18 -41.01 -14.37
N LEU A 6 22.47 -41.26 -14.09
CA LEU A 6 23.26 -40.44 -13.17
C LEU A 6 23.52 -39.04 -13.75
N THR A 7 23.84 -38.92 -15.03
CA THR A 7 24.05 -37.62 -15.68
C THR A 7 22.77 -36.79 -15.71
N LEU A 8 21.63 -37.40 -16.05
CA LEU A 8 20.33 -36.71 -16.06
C LEU A 8 19.97 -36.17 -14.67
N ALA A 9 20.13 -36.98 -13.63
CA ALA A 9 19.88 -36.56 -12.25
C ALA A 9 20.85 -35.44 -11.82
N ALA A 10 22.14 -35.59 -12.08
CA ALA A 10 23.15 -34.60 -11.72
C ALA A 10 22.90 -33.24 -12.39
N THR A 11 22.56 -33.23 -13.68
CA THR A 11 22.21 -32.00 -14.39
C THR A 11 20.93 -31.37 -13.84
N GLY A 12 19.90 -32.17 -13.56
CA GLY A 12 18.63 -31.68 -13.01
C GLY A 12 18.82 -30.99 -11.65
N TYR A 13 19.46 -31.67 -10.70
CA TYR A 13 19.76 -31.07 -9.39
C TYR A 13 20.70 -29.86 -9.52
N GLY A 14 21.71 -29.94 -10.38
CA GLY A 14 22.65 -28.84 -10.62
C GLY A 14 21.96 -27.57 -11.11
N VAL A 15 21.06 -27.68 -12.10
CA VAL A 15 20.32 -26.53 -12.63
C VAL A 15 19.39 -25.92 -11.58
N VAL A 16 18.71 -26.74 -10.77
CA VAL A 16 17.83 -26.24 -9.70
C VAL A 16 18.64 -25.46 -8.67
N PHE A 17 19.69 -26.06 -8.10
CA PHE A 17 20.55 -25.38 -7.14
C PHE A 17 21.17 -24.10 -7.73
N PHE A 18 21.63 -24.16 -8.97
CA PHE A 18 22.18 -23.00 -9.67
C PHE A 18 21.14 -21.88 -9.82
N SER A 19 19.90 -22.22 -10.20
CA SER A 19 18.81 -21.26 -10.32
C SER A 19 18.48 -20.59 -8.98
N LEU A 20 18.50 -21.34 -7.86
CA LEU A 20 18.27 -20.75 -6.54
C LEU A 20 19.39 -19.78 -6.14
N ILE A 21 20.66 -20.15 -6.39
CA ILE A 21 21.81 -19.30 -6.09
C ILE A 21 21.76 -18.02 -6.92
N LEU A 22 21.46 -18.14 -8.22
CA LEU A 22 21.33 -16.99 -9.11
C LEU A 22 20.23 -16.05 -8.62
N LEU A 23 19.06 -16.59 -8.25
CA LEU A 23 17.94 -15.81 -7.75
C LEU A 23 18.27 -15.09 -6.44
N TYR A 24 18.96 -15.77 -5.51
CA TYR A 24 19.48 -15.15 -4.29
C TYR A 24 20.41 -13.97 -4.59
N PHE A 25 21.30 -14.13 -5.57
CA PHE A 25 22.24 -13.07 -5.93
C PHE A 25 21.53 -11.85 -6.51
N ILE A 26 20.52 -12.05 -7.36
CA ILE A 26 19.67 -10.98 -7.91
C ILE A 26 18.98 -10.20 -6.77
N PHE A 27 18.35 -10.91 -5.83
CA PHE A 27 17.68 -10.26 -4.71
C PHE A 27 18.65 -9.60 -3.71
N SER A 28 19.88 -10.07 -3.60
CA SER A 28 20.91 -9.46 -2.75
C SER A 28 21.48 -8.16 -3.35
N ILE A 29 21.56 -8.07 -4.68
CA ILE A 29 22.03 -6.87 -5.39
C ILE A 29 20.94 -5.81 -5.49
N MET A 30 19.68 -6.21 -5.68
CA MET A 30 18.53 -5.31 -5.83
C MET A 30 18.47 -4.19 -4.75
N PRO A 31 18.54 -4.46 -3.44
CA PRO A 31 18.50 -3.41 -2.41
C PRO A 31 19.72 -2.48 -2.50
N LYS A 32 20.92 -3.03 -2.76
CA LYS A 32 22.15 -2.24 -2.89
C LYS A 32 22.09 -1.25 -4.05
N VAL A 33 21.50 -1.65 -5.18
CA VAL A 33 21.31 -0.77 -6.34
C VAL A 33 20.31 0.34 -6.01
N LEU A 34 19.23 0.00 -5.31
CA LEU A 34 18.20 0.97 -4.92
C LEU A 34 18.79 2.03 -3.98
N ASP A 35 19.47 1.62 -2.91
CA ASP A 35 20.13 2.52 -1.95
C ASP A 35 21.13 3.47 -2.63
N PHE A 36 21.87 2.96 -3.62
CA PHE A 36 22.84 3.75 -4.37
C PHE A 36 22.19 4.79 -5.28
N ARG A 37 20.98 4.54 -5.80
CA ARG A 37 20.23 5.51 -6.61
C ARG A 37 19.57 6.59 -5.74
N LEU A 38 19.02 6.22 -4.58
CA LEU A 38 18.42 7.18 -3.65
C LEU A 38 19.46 8.13 -3.04
N LYS A 39 20.66 7.64 -2.72
CA LYS A 39 21.76 8.48 -2.20
C LYS A 39 22.32 9.49 -3.21
N LYS A 40 22.01 9.33 -4.50
CA LYS A 40 22.55 10.14 -5.61
C LYS A 40 21.60 11.20 -6.13
N GLN A 41 20.40 11.34 -5.58
CA GLN A 41 19.51 12.45 -5.91
C GLN A 41 19.80 13.58 -4.92
N PRO A 42 20.57 14.63 -5.29
CA PRO A 42 20.70 15.80 -4.46
C PRO A 42 19.34 16.50 -4.45
N ASP A 43 18.79 16.67 -3.25
CA ASP A 43 17.59 17.44 -3.01
C ASP A 43 17.85 18.90 -3.44
N PRO A 44 17.12 19.46 -4.42
CA PRO A 44 17.35 20.84 -4.86
C PRO A 44 16.74 21.88 -3.91
N GLU A 45 16.00 21.47 -2.88
CA GLU A 45 15.38 22.38 -1.91
C GLU A 45 16.00 22.19 -0.52
N GLY A 46 16.79 23.19 -0.11
CA GLY A 46 17.52 23.24 1.16
C GLY A 46 16.60 23.38 2.37
N HIS A 47 15.79 22.36 2.65
CA HIS A 47 15.18 22.18 3.95
C HIS A 47 16.08 21.27 4.78
N THR A 48 16.78 21.88 5.73
CA THR A 48 17.37 21.21 6.87
C THR A 48 16.26 20.58 7.71
N THR A 49 15.74 19.44 7.27
CA THR A 49 14.96 18.54 8.12
C THR A 49 15.91 17.48 8.65
N HIS A 50 16.17 17.58 9.95
CA HIS A 50 16.63 16.51 10.81
C HIS A 50 16.27 15.13 10.27
N GLY A 51 17.27 14.28 10.04
CA GLY A 51 17.00 12.93 9.62
C GLY A 51 18.10 12.19 8.86
N ALA A 52 19.29 12.77 8.67
CA ALA A 52 20.49 11.98 8.37
C ALA A 52 20.97 11.17 9.61
N HIS A 53 20.05 10.71 10.45
CA HIS A 53 20.20 9.42 11.09
C HIS A 53 20.01 8.47 9.91
N GLN A 54 21.04 7.87 9.30
CA GLN A 54 21.61 6.65 9.86
C GLN A 54 20.63 6.03 10.87
N THR A 55 19.40 5.76 10.47
CA THR A 55 18.60 4.79 11.21
C THR A 55 19.44 3.52 11.10
N PRO A 56 20.01 3.03 12.21
CA PRO A 56 20.65 1.72 12.17
C PRO A 56 19.57 0.81 11.61
N THR A 57 19.86 0.12 10.51
CA THR A 57 18.97 -0.80 9.81
C THR A 57 17.97 -1.37 10.80
N GLN A 58 16.78 -0.76 10.91
CA GLN A 58 15.93 -1.08 12.05
C GLN A 58 15.51 -2.52 11.81
N SER A 59 15.80 -3.36 12.80
CA SER A 59 15.52 -4.79 12.72
C SER A 59 14.07 -4.98 12.29
N GLY A 60 13.81 -5.92 11.38
CA GLY A 60 12.47 -6.12 10.82
C GLY A 60 11.40 -6.33 11.90
N GLU A 61 11.81 -6.82 13.07
CA GLU A 61 10.97 -6.95 14.27
C GLU A 61 10.45 -5.59 14.79
N VAL A 62 11.29 -4.56 14.80
CA VAL A 62 10.93 -3.22 15.28
C VAL A 62 9.95 -2.57 14.31
N ASN A 63 10.20 -2.70 13.00
CA ASN A 63 9.29 -2.20 11.98
C ASN A 63 7.93 -2.94 12.02
N ALA A 64 7.94 -4.26 12.25
CA ALA A 64 6.71 -5.03 12.41
C ALA A 64 5.93 -4.62 13.67
N ALA A 65 6.62 -4.37 14.79
CA ALA A 65 6.00 -3.90 16.02
C ALA A 65 5.40 -2.49 15.84
N ILE A 66 6.09 -1.58 15.16
CA ILE A 66 5.58 -0.24 14.83
C ILE A 66 4.36 -0.35 13.92
N ALA A 67 4.43 -1.16 12.86
CA ALA A 67 3.30 -1.38 11.95
C ALA A 67 2.10 -2.00 12.67
N MET A 68 2.32 -2.95 13.58
CA MET A 68 1.28 -3.53 14.42
C MET A 68 0.64 -2.47 15.31
N ALA A 69 1.44 -1.67 16.02
CA ALA A 69 0.93 -0.60 16.89
C ALA A 69 0.08 0.41 16.12
N LEU A 70 0.53 0.84 14.94
CA LEU A 70 -0.24 1.71 14.05
C LEU A 70 -1.53 1.04 13.58
N SER A 71 -1.48 -0.23 13.17
CA SER A 71 -2.66 -0.96 12.70
C SER A 71 -3.74 -1.08 13.77
N LEU A 72 -3.33 -1.32 15.03
CA LEU A 72 -4.25 -1.41 16.16
C LEU A 72 -4.86 -0.04 16.47
N TYR A 73 -4.03 1.01 16.49
CA TYR A 73 -4.49 2.38 16.71
C TYR A 73 -5.53 2.83 15.67
N PHE A 74 -5.29 2.56 14.38
CA PHE A 74 -6.25 2.91 13.33
C PHE A 74 -7.49 2.02 13.33
N SER A 75 -7.36 0.75 13.74
CA SER A 75 -8.52 -0.15 13.87
C SER A 75 -9.46 0.27 14.99
N GLU A 76 -8.93 0.87 16.06
CA GLU A 76 -9.72 1.35 17.20
C GLU A 76 -10.43 2.68 16.91
N LEU A 77 -9.94 3.45 15.95
CA LEU A 77 -10.53 4.74 15.53
C LEU A 77 -11.76 4.60 14.62
N HIS A 78 -11.96 3.45 13.98
CA HIS A 78 -13.18 3.20 13.22
C HIS A 78 -14.31 2.79 14.17
N ASP A 79 -15.43 3.51 14.12
CA ASP A 79 -16.65 3.11 14.83
C ASP A 79 -17.11 1.74 14.30
N GLN A 80 -17.60 0.87 15.18
CA GLN A 80 -18.11 -0.44 14.80
C GLN A 80 -19.44 -0.24 14.06
N GLU A 81 -19.37 -0.07 12.75
CA GLU A 81 -20.57 0.15 11.94
C GLU A 81 -21.50 -1.06 12.06
N THR A 82 -22.69 -0.84 12.65
CA THR A 82 -23.73 -1.87 12.68
C THR A 82 -24.29 -2.01 11.26
N ALA A 83 -23.99 -3.12 10.58
CA ALA A 83 -24.46 -3.41 9.22
C ALA A 83 -26.00 -3.57 9.08
N ILE A 84 -26.77 -3.36 10.15
CA ILE A 84 -28.23 -3.38 10.15
C ILE A 84 -28.73 -1.96 9.86
N LEU A 85 -28.86 -1.64 8.59
CA LEU A 85 -29.53 -0.42 8.13
C LEU A 85 -31.03 -0.52 8.42
N THR A 86 -31.46 -0.07 9.61
CA THR A 86 -32.89 0.02 9.94
C THR A 86 -33.48 1.25 9.26
N ILE A 87 -33.95 1.09 8.01
CA ILE A 87 -34.63 2.14 7.27
C ILE A 87 -36.03 2.33 7.89
N LYS A 88 -36.14 3.27 8.83
CA LYS A 88 -37.45 3.78 9.29
C LYS A 88 -38.05 4.60 8.15
N LYS A 89 -38.98 3.99 7.41
CA LYS A 89 -39.72 4.64 6.34
C LYS A 89 -40.67 5.68 6.94
N ALA A 90 -40.16 6.87 7.26
CA ALA A 90 -41.00 8.02 7.55
C ALA A 90 -41.75 8.35 6.25
N ALA A 91 -43.09 8.35 6.28
CA ALA A 91 -43.92 8.82 5.19
C ALA A 91 -43.73 10.34 5.03
N LYS A 92 -42.59 10.75 4.46
CA LYS A 92 -42.33 12.14 4.11
C LYS A 92 -42.80 12.32 2.67
N THR A 93 -43.79 13.19 2.46
CA THR A 93 -44.33 13.56 1.13
C THR A 93 -43.25 14.15 0.20
N TYR A 94 -42.10 14.55 0.75
CA TYR A 94 -40.96 15.06 0.01
C TYR A 94 -39.62 14.58 0.61
N SER A 95 -38.59 14.44 -0.23
CA SER A 95 -37.21 14.18 0.20
C SER A 95 -36.46 15.52 0.38
N PRO A 96 -35.69 15.72 1.48
CA PRO A 96 -34.89 16.93 1.67
C PRO A 96 -33.80 17.10 0.60
N TRP A 97 -33.37 16.00 -0.04
CA TRP A 97 -32.30 16.01 -1.04
C TRP A 97 -32.80 16.27 -2.47
N ASN A 98 -34.10 16.10 -2.74
CA ASN A 98 -34.67 16.27 -4.08
C ASN A 98 -36.05 16.94 -4.02
N SER A 99 -36.12 18.16 -3.50
CA SER A 99 -37.30 19.00 -3.69
C SER A 99 -37.02 19.99 -4.82
N LYS A 100 -37.46 19.62 -6.03
CA LYS A 100 -37.45 20.46 -7.25
C LYS A 100 -38.10 21.83 -7.05
N ILE A 101 -38.82 22.02 -5.93
CA ILE A 101 -39.53 23.22 -5.51
C ILE A 101 -38.56 24.39 -5.25
N TYR A 102 -37.36 24.18 -4.73
CA TYR A 102 -36.44 25.30 -4.46
C TYR A 102 -35.79 25.88 -5.72
N ASN A 103 -35.76 25.14 -6.85
CA ASN A 103 -35.10 25.60 -8.07
C ASN A 103 -36.00 26.45 -8.98
N VAL A 104 -37.32 26.45 -8.75
CA VAL A 104 -38.28 27.21 -9.59
C VAL A 104 -38.66 28.58 -9.02
N ILE A 105 -38.35 28.87 -7.76
CA ILE A 105 -38.74 30.14 -7.11
C ILE A 105 -37.74 31.27 -7.40
N ASN A 106 -36.53 30.95 -7.87
CA ASN A 106 -35.47 31.94 -8.15
C ASN A 106 -35.36 32.41 -9.61
N PHE A 107 -36.27 32.01 -10.51
CA PHE A 107 -36.26 32.53 -11.89
C PHE A 107 -37.02 33.87 -12.01
N LYS A 108 -36.42 34.95 -11.49
CA LYS A 108 -36.81 36.34 -11.84
C LYS A 108 -36.05 36.74 -13.11
N GLY A 109 -36.55 36.35 -14.28
CA GLY A 109 -35.77 36.52 -15.50
C GLY A 109 -36.50 36.36 -16.83
N ALA A 110 -37.69 36.95 -16.98
CA ALA A 110 -38.22 37.30 -18.30
C ALA A 110 -39.34 38.34 -18.13
N GLN A 111 -38.95 39.58 -17.86
CA GLN A 111 -39.80 40.74 -18.15
C GLN A 111 -39.50 41.15 -19.59
N ARG A 112 -40.37 40.75 -20.54
CA ARG A 112 -40.59 41.38 -21.84
C ARG A 112 -42.02 41.15 -22.26
#